data_AF-A0AAP1AEM0-F1
#
_entry.id   AF-A0AAP1AEM0-F1
#
_cell.length_a   1.000
_cell.length_b   1.000
_cell.length_c   1.000
_cell.angle_alpha   90.00
_cell.angle_beta   90.00
_cell.angle_gamma   90.00
#
_symmetry.space_group_name_H-M   'P 1'
#
loop_
_entity.id
_entity.type
_entity.pdbx_description
1 polymer ?
#
loop_
_entity_poly.entity_id
_entity_poly.type
_entity_poly.pdbx_seq_one_letter_code
_entity_poly.pdbx_strand_id
1 'polypeptide(L)'
;MALTKEEKDFILKRLNSQWYPVELECDGYIVHLKLERVQDLKLAVEVFVNSFVKGEWLVYPDKHVESKFFPSRFVYVISPAKKKQAIKRLGKKRAYEFYPDLDKKIEYKGTHFSSGKTALNHLIKVSDSIKLITEMESETALA
;
A
#
# COMPACT_ATOMS: atom_id res chain seq x y z
N MET A 1 -20.50 2.42 -5.92
CA MET A 1 -21.04 1.53 -4.87
C MET A 1 -20.06 1.50 -3.71
N ALA A 2 -20.54 1.41 -2.47
CA ALA A 2 -19.71 1.55 -1.27
C ALA A 2 -20.01 0.42 -0.28
N LEU A 3 -18.97 -0.01 0.46
CA LEU A 3 -19.08 -1.06 1.47
C LEU A 3 -19.95 -0.64 2.66
N THR A 4 -20.79 -1.54 3.13
CA THR A 4 -21.57 -1.41 4.37
C THR A 4 -20.67 -1.48 5.60
N LYS A 5 -21.22 -1.20 6.79
CA LYS A 5 -20.45 -1.29 8.03
C LYS A 5 -20.11 -2.74 8.36
N GLU A 6 -21.08 -3.62 8.15
CA GLU A 6 -20.99 -5.06 8.41
C GLU A 6 -19.94 -5.71 7.50
N GLU A 7 -19.89 -5.32 6.22
CA GLU A 7 -18.88 -5.78 5.27
C GLU A 7 -17.47 -5.32 5.70
N LYS A 8 -17.32 -4.07 6.12
CA LYS A 8 -16.03 -3.56 6.61
C LYS A 8 -15.56 -4.35 7.83
N ASP A 9 -16.44 -4.59 8.81
CA ASP A 9 -16.10 -5.35 10.01
C ASP A 9 -15.73 -6.81 9.66
N PHE A 10 -16.44 -7.42 8.72
CA PHE A 10 -16.11 -8.75 8.19
C PHE A 10 -14.72 -8.79 7.53
N ILE A 11 -14.43 -7.83 6.64
CA ILE A 11 -13.14 -7.70 5.96
C ILE A 11 -12.01 -7.57 7.00
N LEU A 12 -12.18 -6.69 7.99
CA LEU A 12 -11.17 -6.47 9.02
C LEU A 12 -10.93 -7.73 9.87
N LYS A 13 -11.98 -8.50 10.16
CA LYS A 13 -11.85 -9.78 10.86
C LYS A 13 -11.06 -10.79 10.02
N ARG A 14 -11.33 -10.91 8.72
CA ARG A 14 -10.60 -11.81 7.81
C ARG A 14 -9.12 -11.41 7.69
N LEU A 15 -8.84 -10.12 7.47
CA LEU A 15 -7.47 -9.60 7.34
C LEU A 15 -6.62 -9.68 8.61
N ASN A 16 -7.20 -10.10 9.73
CA ASN A 16 -6.46 -10.44 10.96
C ASN A 16 -6.03 -11.92 11.01
N SER A 17 -6.27 -12.69 9.96
CA SER A 17 -5.86 -14.08 9.78
C SER A 17 -5.06 -14.24 8.50
N GLN A 18 -3.98 -15.02 8.55
CA GLN A 18 -3.20 -15.39 7.36
C GLN A 18 -3.94 -16.38 6.46
N TRP A 19 -4.93 -17.09 7.00
CA TRP A 19 -5.65 -18.16 6.30
C TRP A 19 -6.83 -17.68 5.47
N TYR A 20 -7.30 -16.45 5.70
CA TYR A 20 -8.52 -15.93 5.10
C TYR A 20 -8.22 -14.66 4.31
N PRO A 21 -7.83 -14.79 3.01
CA PRO A 21 -7.67 -13.64 2.15
C PRO A 21 -9.02 -12.94 1.92
N VAL A 22 -8.95 -11.70 1.47
CA VAL A 22 -10.12 -10.91 1.08
C VAL A 22 -9.96 -10.48 -0.36
N GLU A 23 -11.03 -10.61 -1.14
CA GLU A 23 -11.08 -10.18 -2.53
C GLU A 23 -12.11 -9.05 -2.67
N LEU A 24 -11.70 -7.96 -3.30
CA LEU A 24 -12.52 -6.77 -3.50
C LEU A 24 -12.55 -6.43 -4.98
N GLU A 25 -13.72 -6.24 -5.55
CA GLU A 25 -13.85 -5.62 -6.86
C GLU A 25 -13.72 -4.09 -6.69
N CYS A 26 -12.64 -3.51 -7.22
CA CYS A 26 -12.34 -2.08 -7.17
C CYS A 26 -12.21 -1.52 -8.59
N ASP A 27 -13.18 -0.72 -9.04
CA ASP A 27 -13.19 -0.10 -10.37
C ASP A 27 -12.93 -1.09 -11.53
N GLY A 28 -13.52 -2.28 -11.43
CA GLY A 28 -13.35 -3.36 -12.40
C GLY A 28 -12.06 -4.19 -12.25
N TYR A 29 -11.24 -3.92 -11.24
CA TYR A 29 -10.07 -4.73 -10.89
C TYR A 29 -10.36 -5.62 -9.68
N ILE A 30 -9.88 -6.86 -9.69
CA ILE A 30 -9.92 -7.73 -8.51
C ILE A 30 -8.71 -7.44 -7.64
N VAL A 31 -8.93 -6.82 -6.49
CA VAL A 31 -7.88 -6.52 -5.51
C VAL A 31 -7.92 -7.55 -4.40
N HIS A 32 -6.92 -8.44 -4.37
CA HIS A 32 -6.75 -9.41 -3.30
C HIS A 32 -5.88 -8.82 -2.19
N LEU A 33 -6.33 -8.97 -0.96
CA LEU A 33 -5.62 -8.59 0.26
C LEU A 33 -5.29 -9.84 1.06
N LYS A 34 -4.01 -10.04 1.37
CA LYS A 34 -3.52 -11.20 2.13
C LYS A 34 -2.64 -10.76 3.29
N LEU A 35 -2.81 -11.37 4.46
CA LEU A 35 -1.91 -11.15 5.58
C LEU A 35 -0.69 -12.06 5.42
N GLU A 36 0.42 -11.49 4.97
CA GLU A 36 1.63 -12.20 4.57
C GLU A 36 2.85 -11.75 5.37
N ARG A 37 3.87 -12.62 5.42
CA ARG A 37 5.16 -12.30 6.03
C ARG A 37 6.02 -11.56 5.01
N VAL A 38 6.21 -10.25 5.22
CA VAL A 38 6.96 -9.39 4.30
C VAL A 38 8.44 -9.22 4.66
N GLN A 39 8.81 -9.59 5.89
CA GLN A 39 10.18 -9.61 6.41
C GLN A 39 10.29 -10.69 7.51
N ASP A 40 11.49 -10.89 8.06
CA ASP A 40 11.79 -11.96 9.02
C ASP A 40 10.74 -12.23 10.08
N LEU A 41 10.12 -11.28 10.77
CA LEU A 41 9.02 -11.59 11.70
C LEU A 41 7.86 -10.60 11.57
N LYS A 42 7.74 -9.99 10.40
CA LYS A 42 6.79 -8.90 10.17
C LYS A 42 5.68 -9.35 9.25
N LEU A 43 4.47 -9.43 9.82
CA LEU A 43 3.24 -9.58 9.07
C LEU A 43 2.74 -8.22 8.56
N ALA A 44 2.23 -8.21 7.34
CA ALA A 44 1.62 -7.04 6.72
C ALA A 44 0.54 -7.49 5.73
N VAL A 45 -0.36 -6.58 5.37
CA VAL A 45 -1.39 -6.87 4.38
C VAL A 45 -0.86 -6.53 3.00
N GLU A 46 -0.53 -7.56 2.23
CA GLU A 46 -0.04 -7.46 0.85
C GLU A 46 -1.21 -7.34 -0.13
N VAL A 47 -1.01 -6.54 -1.18
CA VAL A 47 -1.99 -6.20 -2.21
C VAL A 47 -1.62 -6.90 -3.50
N PHE A 48 -2.57 -7.60 -4.11
CA PHE A 48 -2.45 -8.14 -5.46
C PHE A 48 -3.59 -7.57 -6.31
N VAL A 49 -3.29 -7.13 -7.53
CA VAL A 49 -4.27 -6.65 -8.49
C VAL A 49 -4.37 -7.68 -9.61
N ASN A 50 -5.57 -8.23 -9.81
CA ASN A 50 -5.84 -9.37 -10.68
C ASN A 50 -4.86 -10.52 -10.44
N SER A 51 -4.66 -10.90 -9.17
CA SER A 51 -3.69 -11.91 -8.72
C SER A 51 -2.20 -11.61 -8.95
N PHE A 52 -1.83 -10.43 -9.45
CA PHE A 52 -0.44 -10.06 -9.70
C PHE A 52 0.02 -8.85 -8.88
N VAL A 53 1.34 -8.74 -8.71
CA VAL A 53 2.03 -7.49 -8.36
C VAL A 53 3.14 -7.32 -9.38
N LYS A 54 3.01 -6.34 -10.27
CA LYS A 54 4.05 -6.04 -11.26
C LYS A 54 4.92 -4.90 -10.78
N GLY A 55 6.24 -5.06 -10.92
CA GLY A 55 7.20 -4.02 -10.54
C GLY A 55 6.99 -2.70 -11.29
N GLU A 56 6.53 -2.77 -12.55
CA GLU A 56 6.22 -1.58 -13.36
C GLU A 56 5.15 -0.69 -12.71
N TRP A 57 4.15 -1.28 -12.03
CA TRP A 57 3.12 -0.54 -11.30
C TRP A 57 3.70 0.22 -10.11
N LEU A 58 4.81 -0.24 -9.54
CA LEU A 58 5.44 0.43 -8.41
C LEU A 58 6.44 1.51 -8.84
N VAL A 59 7.12 1.26 -9.95
CA VAL A 59 8.21 2.12 -10.47
C VAL A 59 7.67 3.26 -11.34
N TYR A 60 6.62 3.03 -12.12
CA TYR A 60 6.05 4.01 -13.05
C TYR A 60 4.57 4.28 -12.76
N PRO A 61 4.23 4.81 -11.56
CA PRO A 61 2.84 4.91 -11.12
C PRO A 61 1.95 5.78 -12.03
N ASP A 62 2.52 6.75 -12.74
CA ASP A 62 1.77 7.62 -13.65
C ASP A 62 1.38 6.94 -14.98
N LYS A 63 1.97 5.77 -15.28
CA LYS A 63 1.71 4.99 -16.51
C LYS A 63 0.73 3.84 -16.30
N HIS A 64 0.39 3.51 -15.06
CA HIS A 64 -0.38 2.32 -14.71
C HIS A 64 -1.49 2.68 -13.71
N VAL A 65 -2.74 2.40 -14.07
CA VAL A 65 -3.90 2.74 -13.23
C VAL A 65 -3.89 1.91 -11.94
N GLU A 66 -3.38 0.67 -12.00
CA GLU A 66 -3.26 -0.27 -10.89
C GLU A 66 -2.45 0.29 -9.72
N SER A 67 -1.51 1.20 -10.01
CA SER A 67 -0.62 1.85 -9.05
C SER A 67 -1.36 2.61 -7.94
N LYS A 68 -2.62 2.99 -8.17
CA LYS A 68 -3.44 3.68 -7.16
C LYS A 68 -3.82 2.78 -5.98
N PHE A 69 -3.94 1.47 -6.19
CA PHE A 69 -4.30 0.51 -5.13
C PHE A 69 -3.17 0.25 -4.14
N PHE A 70 -1.93 0.61 -4.50
CA PHE A 70 -0.74 0.42 -3.69
C PHE A 70 -0.48 1.61 -2.76
N PRO A 71 0.05 1.36 -1.54
CA PRO A 71 0.39 2.42 -0.59
C PRO A 71 1.52 3.30 -1.12
N SER A 72 1.37 4.61 -0.95
CA SER A 72 2.46 5.57 -1.08
C SER A 72 3.35 5.57 0.16
N ARG A 73 4.66 5.58 -0.05
CA ARG A 73 5.70 5.63 0.98
C ARG A 73 6.66 6.76 0.68
N PHE A 74 7.32 7.26 1.71
CA PHE A 74 8.28 8.35 1.59
C PHE A 74 9.64 7.92 2.15
N VAL A 75 10.69 8.20 1.39
CA VAL A 75 12.07 8.04 1.84
C VAL A 75 12.79 9.36 1.70
N TYR A 76 13.63 9.71 2.68
CA TYR A 76 14.49 10.89 2.56
C TYR A 76 15.60 10.61 1.55
N VAL A 77 15.87 11.58 0.67
CA VAL A 77 17.02 11.54 -0.27
C VAL A 77 18.32 11.41 0.52
N ILE A 78 18.42 12.15 1.62
CA ILE A 78 19.53 12.06 2.57
C ILE A 78 19.02 11.42 3.84
N SER A 79 19.63 10.30 4.24
CA SER A 79 19.19 9.57 5.44
C SER A 79 19.22 10.48 6.68
N PRO A 80 18.29 10.31 7.64
CA PRO A 80 18.26 11.11 8.86
C PRO A 80 19.57 11.09 9.65
N ALA A 81 20.30 9.97 9.60
CA ALA A 81 21.63 9.84 10.20
C ALA A 81 22.66 10.75 9.53
N LYS A 82 22.71 10.78 8.18
CA LYS A 82 23.58 11.69 7.43
C LYS A 82 23.21 13.16 7.66
N LYS A 83 21.92 13.49 7.69
CA LYS A 83 21.42 14.82 8.07
C LYS A 83 21.95 15.24 9.45
N LYS A 84 21.80 14.38 10.46
CA LYS A 84 22.29 14.66 11.83
C LYS A 84 23.81 14.89 11.86
N GLN A 85 24.58 14.11 11.11
CA GLN A 85 26.03 14.28 11.00
C GLN A 85 26.41 15.59 10.31
N ALA A 86 25.74 15.96 9.21
CA ALA A 86 25.98 17.21 8.50
C ALA A 86 25.73 18.43 9.41
N ILE A 87 24.59 18.43 10.13
CA ILE A 87 24.25 19.50 11.09
C ILE A 87 25.29 19.56 12.23
N LYS A 88 25.74 18.42 12.75
CA LYS A 88 26.75 18.37 13.81
C LYS A 88 28.11 18.95 13.35
N ARG A 89 28.52 18.69 12.11
CA ARG A 89 29.83 19.09 11.57
C ARG A 89 29.86 20.53 11.05
N LEU A 90 28.81 20.96 10.36
CA LEU A 90 28.77 22.24 9.65
C LEU A 90 27.98 23.33 10.40
N GLY A 91 27.17 22.94 11.38
CA GLY A 91 26.12 23.79 11.94
C GLY A 91 24.89 23.83 11.02
N LYS A 92 23.73 24.17 11.58
CA LYS A 92 22.43 24.09 10.89
C LYS A 92 22.43 24.90 9.59
N LYS A 93 22.79 26.19 9.63
CA LYS A 93 22.74 27.09 8.46
C LYS A 93 23.58 26.57 7.29
N ARG A 94 24.86 26.31 7.52
CA ARG A 94 25.78 25.80 6.47
C ARG A 94 25.37 24.41 5.96
N ALA A 95 24.83 23.54 6.81
CA ALA A 95 24.37 22.23 6.36
C ALA A 95 23.26 22.33 5.29
N TYR A 96 22.33 23.28 5.43
CA TYR A 96 21.30 23.53 4.40
C TYR A 96 21.84 24.27 3.17
N GLU A 97 22.88 25.11 3.32
CA GLU A 97 23.55 25.75 2.17
C GLU A 97 24.29 24.71 1.30
N PHE A 98 25.05 23.80 1.92
CA PHE A 98 25.82 22.77 1.20
C PHE A 98 24.97 21.61 0.70
N TYR A 99 23.86 21.31 1.39
CA TYR A 99 22.94 20.24 1.01
C TYR A 99 21.50 20.78 1.02
N PRO A 100 21.06 21.44 -0.05
CA PRO A 100 19.71 22.02 -0.13
C PRO A 100 18.60 20.97 0.03
N ASP A 101 18.89 19.74 -0.41
CA ASP A 101 17.97 18.60 -0.39
C ASP A 101 17.97 17.83 0.96
N LEU A 102 18.49 18.42 2.05
CA LEU A 102 18.62 17.77 3.36
C LEU A 102 17.29 17.21 3.91
N ASP A 103 16.17 17.85 3.57
CA ASP A 103 14.81 17.46 3.96
C ASP A 103 13.98 16.88 2.83
N LYS A 104 14.56 16.77 1.64
CA LYS A 104 13.85 16.27 0.47
C LYS A 104 13.45 14.83 0.68
N LYS A 105 12.17 14.55 0.43
CA LYS A 105 11.59 13.21 0.41
C LYS A 105 11.21 12.86 -1.02
N ILE A 106 11.38 11.60 -1.36
CA ILE A 106 10.88 11.01 -2.59
C ILE A 106 9.75 10.06 -2.20
N GLU A 107 8.65 10.15 -2.94
CA GLU A 107 7.53 9.22 -2.84
C GLU A 107 7.81 7.99 -3.71
N TYR A 108 7.44 6.81 -3.22
CA TYR A 108 7.46 5.56 -3.98
C TYR A 108 6.29 4.67 -3.57
N LYS A 109 5.91 3.71 -4.42
CA LYS A 109 4.84 2.75 -4.09
C LYS A 109 5.40 1.53 -3.35
N GLY A 110 4.71 1.09 -2.30
CA GLY A 110 4.98 -0.18 -1.62
C GLY A 110 3.98 -1.27 -2.00
N THR A 111 4.26 -2.54 -1.66
CA THR A 111 3.36 -3.66 -1.97
C THR A 111 2.35 -3.97 -0.86
N HIS A 112 2.59 -3.48 0.35
CA HIS A 112 1.86 -3.89 1.54
C HIS A 112 1.56 -2.74 2.51
N PHE A 113 0.45 -2.88 3.23
CA PHE A 113 0.01 -2.03 4.32
C PHE A 113 0.37 -2.62 5.68
N SER A 114 0.56 -1.77 6.68
CA SER A 114 0.85 -2.22 8.06
C SER A 114 -0.33 -2.91 8.75
N SER A 115 -1.56 -2.71 8.27
CA SER A 115 -2.76 -3.34 8.83
C SER A 115 -3.89 -3.38 7.82
N GLY A 116 -4.86 -4.28 8.02
CA GLY A 116 -6.05 -4.38 7.19
C GLY A 116 -6.91 -3.11 7.22
N LYS A 117 -6.97 -2.41 8.35
CA LYS A 117 -7.69 -1.13 8.46
C LYS A 117 -7.09 -0.05 7.56
N THR A 118 -5.77 0.07 7.52
CA THR A 118 -5.09 1.02 6.65
C THR A 118 -5.31 0.65 5.17
N ALA A 119 -5.21 -0.64 4.83
CA ALA A 119 -5.47 -1.13 3.48
C ALA A 119 -6.90 -0.80 3.00
N LEU A 120 -7.90 -1.17 3.81
CA LEU A 120 -9.31 -0.96 3.48
C LEU A 120 -9.65 0.53 3.32
N ASN A 121 -9.18 1.37 4.25
CA ASN A 121 -9.39 2.82 4.15
C ASN A 121 -8.72 3.43 2.92
N HIS A 122 -7.55 2.93 2.54
CA HIS A 122 -6.86 3.38 1.33
C HIS A 122 -7.67 3.02 0.08
N LEU A 123 -8.11 1.77 -0.05
CA LEU A 123 -8.90 1.31 -1.20
C LEU A 123 -10.22 2.09 -1.32
N ILE A 124 -10.94 2.30 -0.22
CA ILE A 124 -12.16 3.13 -0.21
C ILE A 124 -11.88 4.57 -0.70
N LYS A 125 -10.68 5.10 -0.41
CA LYS A 125 -10.31 6.46 -0.79
C LYS A 125 -9.93 6.58 -2.27
N VAL A 126 -9.29 5.57 -2.86
CA VAL A 126 -8.75 5.61 -4.24
C VAL A 126 -9.66 4.99 -5.29
N SER A 127 -10.71 4.30 -4.86
CA SER A 127 -11.67 3.65 -5.74
C SER A 127 -12.99 4.43 -5.80
N ASP A 128 -13.56 4.56 -6.99
CA ASP A 128 -14.88 5.18 -7.19
C ASP A 128 -16.01 4.17 -6.88
N SER A 129 -15.71 2.88 -7.06
CA SER A 129 -16.56 1.75 -6.77
C SER A 129 -15.78 0.65 -6.06
N ILE A 130 -16.36 0.11 -4.99
CA ILE A 130 -15.76 -0.98 -4.23
C ILE A 130 -16.85 -1.95 -3.77
N LYS A 131 -16.60 -3.26 -3.95
CA LYS A 131 -17.49 -4.34 -3.51
C LYS A 131 -16.69 -5.49 -2.92
N LEU A 132 -17.27 -6.18 -1.95
CA LEU A 132 -16.73 -7.43 -1.43
C LEU A 132 -17.15 -8.58 -2.34
N ILE A 133 -16.18 -9.34 -2.84
CA ILE A 133 -16.44 -10.60 -3.55
C ILE A 133 -16.56 -11.68 -2.48
N THR A 134 -17.75 -12.23 -2.30
CA THR A 134 -17.98 -13.41 -1.45
C THR A 134 -17.78 -14.67 -2.29
N GLU A 135 -17.32 -15.76 -1.67
CA GLU A 135 -16.91 -17.02 -2.34
C GLU A 135 -17.95 -17.64 -3.30
N MET A 136 -19.21 -17.18 -3.28
CA MET A 136 -20.26 -17.60 -4.21
C MET A 136 -20.07 -17.14 -5.67
N GLU A 137 -19.22 -16.15 -5.96
CA GLU A 137 -19.03 -15.61 -7.32
C GLU A 137 -17.79 -16.19 -8.05
N SER A 138 -16.91 -16.91 -7.33
CA SER A 138 -15.65 -17.42 -7.89
C SER A 138 -15.82 -18.66 -8.78
N GLU A 139 -16.92 -19.42 -8.65
CA GLU A 139 -17.21 -20.59 -9.49
C GLU A 139 -17.80 -20.23 -10.86
N THR A 140 -18.30 -19.01 -11.06
CA THR A 140 -18.97 -18.63 -12.32
C THR A 140 -18.04 -17.98 -13.35
N ALA A 141 -16.81 -17.62 -12.97
CA ALA A 141 -15.81 -17.05 -13.90
C ALA A 141 -14.91 -18.11 -14.56
N LEU A 142 -15.10 -19.40 -14.22
CA LEU A 142 -14.35 -20.55 -14.72
C LEU A 142 -15.24 -21.61 -15.42
N ALA A 143 -16.51 -21.29 -15.66
CA ALA A 143 -17.46 -22.09 -16.43
C ALA A 143 -17.81 -21.40 -17.76
#